data_AF-A0A1B0BH78-F1
#
_entry.id   AF-A0A1B0BH78-F1
#
_cell.length_a   1.000
_cell.length_b   1.000
_cell.length_c   1.000
_cell.angle_alpha   90.00
_cell.angle_beta   90.00
_cell.angle_gamma   90.00
#
_symmetry.space_group_name_H-M   'P 1'
#
loop_
_entity.id
_entity.type
_entity.pdbx_description
1 polymer ?
#
loop_
_entity_poly.entity_id
_entity_poly.type
_entity_poly.pdbx_seq_one_letter_code
_entity_poly.pdbx_strand_id
1 'polypeptide(L)' 'MDDCSRKEALDFDLYPWNAGTATGISYMSPILETQPRERMYRITRMYPEDPPVKLLAKRVFTGRNSGELPIWIK' A
#
# COMPACT_ATOMS: atom_id res chain seq x y z
N MET A 1 8.40 -5.67 31.78
CA MET A 1 9.06 -4.36 31.78
C MET A 1 9.57 -4.16 30.39
N ASP A 2 8.91 -3.32 29.60
CA ASP A 2 9.34 -2.98 28.26
C ASP A 2 10.56 -2.06 28.35
N ASP A 3 11.55 -2.28 27.49
CA ASP A 3 12.73 -1.45 27.42
C ASP A 3 12.35 -0.02 26.98
N CYS A 4 12.66 0.97 27.82
CA CYS A 4 12.42 2.41 27.57
C CYS A 4 13.40 3.01 26.53
N SER A 5 13.96 2.16 25.66
CA SER A 5 14.94 2.56 24.66
C SER A 5 14.26 2.79 23.31
N ARG A 6 14.62 3.89 22.64
CA ARG A 6 14.14 4.17 21.28
C ARG A 6 14.96 3.36 20.29
N LYS A 7 14.29 2.60 19.43
CA LYS A 7 14.96 1.93 18.32
C LYS A 7 15.40 2.96 17.28
N GLU A 8 16.68 2.91 16.90
CA GLU A 8 17.27 3.86 15.96
C GLU A 8 16.87 3.58 14.50
N ALA A 9 16.73 2.30 14.15
CA ALA A 9 16.30 1.86 12.83
C ALA A 9 15.45 0.59 12.94
N LEU A 10 14.52 0.44 12.00
CA LEU A 10 13.66 -0.73 11.87
C LEU A 10 13.39 -0.96 10.37
N ASP A 11 13.66 -2.17 9.91
CA ASP A 11 13.36 -2.59 8.55
C ASP A 11 12.07 -3.41 8.54
N PHE A 12 11.11 -3.01 7.72
CA PHE A 12 9.84 -3.71 7.54
C PHE A 12 9.49 -3.84 6.06
N ASP A 13 9.08 -5.04 5.65
CA ASP A 13 8.51 -5.25 4.34
C ASP A 13 7.06 -4.72 4.29
N LEU A 14 6.81 -3.80 3.38
CA LEU A 14 5.48 -3.25 3.13
C LEU A 14 4.77 -4.02 2.02
N TYR A 15 3.47 -4.23 2.22
CA TYR A 15 2.59 -4.86 1.24
C TYR A 15 1.39 -3.96 0.97
N PRO A 16 0.78 -4.07 -0.22
CA PRO A 16 -0.42 -3.31 -0.54
C PRO A 16 -1.62 -3.79 0.30
N TRP A 17 -2.43 -2.84 0.74
CA TRP A 17 -3.69 -3.06 1.47
C TRP A 17 -4.83 -2.32 0.78
N ASN A 18 -6.00 -2.94 0.72
CA ASN A 18 -7.23 -2.30 0.28
C ASN A 18 -7.96 -1.73 1.49
N ALA A 19 -8.38 -0.46 1.42
CA ALA A 19 -9.11 0.23 2.49
C ALA A 19 -10.59 -0.16 2.59
N GLY A 20 -11.14 -0.87 1.59
CA GLY A 20 -12.53 -1.34 1.58
C GLY A 20 -13.57 -0.24 1.31
N THR A 21 -13.17 0.85 0.65
CA THR A 21 -14.02 2.02 0.36
C THR A 21 -14.34 2.19 -1.12
N ALA A 22 -13.56 1.58 -2.02
CA ALA A 22 -13.78 1.65 -3.46
C ALA A 22 -13.59 0.27 -4.11
N THR A 23 -14.42 -0.06 -5.09
CA THR A 23 -14.43 -1.37 -5.77
C THR A 23 -13.59 -1.40 -7.05
N GLY A 24 -12.74 -0.38 -7.29
CA GLY A 24 -11.86 -0.33 -8.45
C GLY A 24 -10.75 -1.37 -8.37
N ILE A 25 -10.64 -2.25 -9.38
CA ILE A 25 -9.62 -3.31 -9.43
C ILE A 25 -8.29 -2.85 -10.01
N SER A 26 -8.27 -1.75 -10.75
CA SER A 26 -7.06 -1.19 -11.35
C SER A 26 -6.81 0.24 -10.85
N TYR A 27 -5.57 0.70 -10.98
CA TYR A 27 -5.21 2.08 -10.65
C TYR A 27 -6.03 3.13 -11.42
N MET A 28 -6.46 2.80 -12.65
CA MET A 28 -7.21 3.69 -13.52
C MET A 28 -8.73 3.44 -13.47
N SER A 29 -9.18 2.57 -12.57
CA SER A 29 -10.60 2.28 -12.45
C SER A 29 -11.36 3.51 -11.95
N PRO A 30 -12.57 3.78 -12.46
CA PRO A 30 -13.41 4.82 -11.89
C PRO A 30 -13.69 4.52 -10.42
N ILE A 31 -13.80 5.58 -9.61
CA ILE A 31 -14.12 5.45 -8.19
C ILE A 31 -15.59 5.08 -8.08
N LEU A 32 -15.86 3.86 -7.61
CA LEU A 32 -17.18 3.39 -7.23
C LEU A 32 -17.16 3.05 -5.75
N GLU A 33 -18.04 3.67 -4.97
CA GLU A 33 -18.11 3.47 -3.52
C GLU A 33 -18.54 2.03 -3.20
N THR A 34 -17.82 1.38 -2.29
CA THR A 34 -18.19 0.06 -1.78
C THR A 34 -19.32 0.18 -0.76
N GLN A 35 -20.49 -0.40 -1.05
CA GLN A 35 -21.63 -0.44 -0.12
C GLN A 35 -22.08 -1.90 0.13
N PRO A 36 -22.05 -2.40 1.37
CA PRO A 36 -21.56 -1.75 2.59
C PRO A 36 -20.03 -1.61 2.61
N ARG A 37 -19.51 -0.70 3.43
CA ARG A 37 -18.06 -0.53 3.60
C ARG A 37 -17.41 -1.82 4.08
N GLU A 38 -16.34 -2.23 3.40
CA GLU A 38 -15.59 -3.43 3.72
C GLU A 38 -14.49 -3.16 4.76
N ARG A 39 -13.98 -4.22 5.40
CA ARG A 39 -12.81 -4.12 6.29
C ARG A 39 -11.54 -3.98 5.47
N MET A 40 -10.53 -3.33 6.04
CA MET A 40 -9.21 -3.25 5.42
C MET A 40 -8.59 -4.65 5.32
N TYR A 41 -8.12 -5.03 4.12
CA TYR A 41 -7.53 -6.34 3.86
C TYR A 41 -6.26 -6.25 3.01
N ARG A 42 -5.37 -7.24 3.14
CA ARG A 42 -4.12 -7.30 2.38
C ARG A 42 -4.43 -7.75 0.95
N ILE A 43 -3.92 -7.00 -0.03
CA ILE A 43 -3.98 -7.43 -1.42
C ILE A 43 -2.89 -8.48 -1.63
N THR A 44 -3.26 -9.63 -2.16
CA THR A 44 -2.33 -10.74 -2.41
C THR A 44 -2.29 -11.04 -3.90
N ARG A 45 -1.35 -11.90 -4.32
CA ARG A 45 -1.29 -12.34 -5.72
C ARG A 45 -2.52 -13.13 -6.17
N MET A 46 -3.30 -13.67 -5.23
CA MET A 46 -4.46 -14.52 -5.49
C MET A 46 -5.78 -13.84 -5.12
N TYR A 47 -5.75 -12.64 -4.54
CA TYR A 47 -6.94 -11.94 -4.08
C TYR A 47 -6.79 -10.41 -4.24
N PRO A 48 -7.73 -9.73 -4.93
CA PRO A 48 -8.95 -10.27 -5.58
C PRO A 48 -8.64 -11.26 -6.72
N GLU A 49 -9.54 -12.20 -7.01
CA GLU A 49 -9.33 -13.29 -7.98
C GLU A 49 -9.25 -12.85 -9.46
N ASP A 50 -9.30 -11.53 -9.72
CA ASP A 50 -9.27 -10.96 -11.07
C ASP A 50 -7.88 -11.11 -11.74
N PRO A 51 -7.83 -11.27 -13.09
CA PRO A 51 -6.61 -11.48 -13.87
C PRO A 51 -5.60 -10.34 -13.64
N PRO A 52 -4.29 -10.59 -13.87
CA PRO A 52 -3.21 -10.03 -13.07
C PRO A 52 -3.18 -8.51 -13.14
N VAL A 53 -3.83 -7.87 -12.18
CA VAL A 53 -3.59 -6.48 -11.83
C VAL A 53 -2.14 -6.43 -11.41
N LYS A 54 -1.29 -5.77 -12.21
CA LYS A 54 0.15 -5.63 -11.94
C LYS A 54 0.36 -4.88 -10.63
N LEU A 55 0.49 -5.61 -9.53
CA LEU A 55 0.90 -5.09 -8.23
C LEU A 55 2.40 -4.74 -8.31
N LEU A 56 2.72 -3.52 -8.74
CA LEU A 56 4.07 -2.98 -8.59
C LEU A 56 4.29 -2.62 -7.12
N ALA A 57 4.76 -3.59 -6.34
CA ALA A 57 5.30 -3.33 -5.02
C ALA A 57 6.59 -2.52 -5.19
N LYS A 58 6.57 -1.22 -4.84
CA LYS A 58 7.80 -0.45 -4.69
C LYS A 58 8.47 -0.88 -3.39
N ARG A 59 9.68 -1.43 -3.48
CA ARG A 59 10.54 -1.59 -2.29
C ARG A 59 10.90 -0.19 -1.79
N VAL A 60 10.39 0.18 -0.62
CA VAL A 60 10.74 1.44 0.04
C VAL A 60 12.02 1.20 0.83
N PHE A 61 13.13 1.74 0.36
CA PHE A 61 14.34 1.84 1.16
C PHE A 61 14.24 3.10 2.01
N THR A 62 14.13 2.98 3.33
CA THR A 62 14.31 4.12 4.24
C THR A 62 15.80 4.40 4.42
N GLY A 63 16.47 4.76 3.33
CA GLY A 63 17.81 5.31 3.34
C GLY A 63 17.74 6.80 3.04
N ARG A 64 18.22 7.65 3.97
CA ARG A 64 18.54 9.04 3.65
C ARG A 64 19.51 9.03 2.47
N ASN A 65 19.11 9.57 1.32
CA ASN A 65 19.91 10.51 0.51
C ASN A 65 19.18 10.96 -0.76
N SER A 66 19.29 12.27 -1.00
CA SER A 66 19.07 13.04 -2.24
C SER A 66 17.70 12.99 -2.95
N GLY A 67 16.83 13.93 -2.60
CA GLY A 67 16.75 15.15 -3.42
C GLY A 67 15.88 15.18 -4.68
N GLU A 68 15.05 14.18 -4.99
CA GLU A 68 14.07 14.31 -6.10
C GLU A 68 12.68 13.81 -5.68
N LEU A 69 11.73 14.74 -5.57
CA LEU A 69 10.31 14.41 -5.42
C LEU A 69 9.75 13.98 -6.79
N PRO A 70 9.02 12.84 -6.90
CA PRO A 70 8.37 12.47 -8.14
C PRO A 70 7.21 13.43 -8.48
N ILE A 71 7.16 13.85 -9.75
CA ILE A 71 6.31 14.90 -10.34
C ILE A 71 4.83 14.48 -10.48
N TRP A 72 4.18 14.03 -9.41
CA TRP A 72 2.74 13.69 -9.45
C TRP A 72 1.95 14.17 -8.23
N ILE A 73 2.43 15.21 -7.56
CA ILE A 73 1.62 15.99 -6.62
C ILE A 73 1.52 17.41 -7.17
N LYS A 74 0.54 17.64 -8.05
CA LYS A 74 0.00 18.97 -8.35
C LYS A 74 -1.44 18.84 -8.80
#